data_AF-A0A7C1FRU0-F1
#
_entry.id   AF-A0A7C1FRU0-F1
#
_cell.length_a   1.000
_cell.length_b   1.000
_cell.length_c   1.000
_cell.angle_alpha   90.00
_cell.angle_beta   90.00
_cell.angle_gamma   90.00
#
_symmetry.space_group_name_H-M   'P 1'
#
loop_
_entity.id
_entity.type
_entity.pdbx_description
1 polymer ?
#
loop_
_entity_poly.entity_id
_entity_poly.type
_entity_poly.pdbx_seq_one_letter_code
_entity_poly.pdbx_strand_id
1 'polypeptide(L)'
;NQRLQAKLKRIAASEQRWECYLTDDAEYLVVAFGTVARIAKSAVRAARATGVRAGLFRPISLWPYPFDALSALIAKMCSVLVVEMNAGQMLEDVRLAACGQTPVRFLGRMGGVIPMPDEIAAEIVHMAHIDQRSYSHQKQHLLQFKE
;
A
#
# COMPACT_ATOMS: atom_id res chain seq x y z
N ASN A 1 3.02 20.23 29.90
CA ASN A 1 3.22 19.34 28.71
C ASN A 1 3.04 17.84 28.98
N GLN A 2 3.59 17.23 30.04
CA GLN A 2 3.49 15.77 30.27
C GLN A 2 2.04 15.21 30.29
N ARG A 3 1.10 15.93 30.93
CA ARG A 3 -0.33 15.56 30.92
C ARG A 3 -0.93 15.47 29.52
N LEU A 4 -0.56 16.40 28.63
CA LEU A 4 -1.01 16.40 27.24
C LEU A 4 -0.42 15.21 26.48
N GLN A 5 0.87 14.94 26.68
CA GLN A 5 1.53 13.77 26.08
C GLN A 5 0.86 12.45 26.52
N ALA A 6 0.49 12.32 27.80
CA ALA A 6 -0.25 11.15 28.29
C ALA A 6 -1.66 11.04 27.68
N LYS A 7 -2.34 12.17 27.41
CA LYS A 7 -3.62 12.18 26.68
C LYS A 7 -3.42 11.71 25.23
N LEU A 8 -2.44 12.24 24.52
CA LEU A 8 -2.14 11.88 23.14
C LEU A 8 -1.77 10.40 23.01
N LYS A 9 -0.96 9.86 23.93
CA LYS A 9 -0.61 8.42 23.96
C LYS A 9 -1.84 7.52 24.10
N ARG A 10 -2.79 7.89 24.97
CA ARG A 10 -4.03 7.11 25.13
C ARG A 10 -4.87 7.13 23.86
N ILE A 11 -5.04 8.29 23.24
CA ILE A 11 -5.74 8.42 21.96
C ILE A 11 -5.04 7.59 20.88
N ALA A 12 -3.71 7.68 20.83
CA ALA A 12 -2.91 6.93 19.85
C ALA A 12 -3.07 5.42 19.99
N ALA A 13 -3.24 4.90 21.21
CA ALA A 13 -3.46 3.48 21.44
C ALA A 13 -4.90 3.01 21.15
N SER A 14 -5.91 3.86 21.33
CA SER A 14 -7.33 3.44 21.26
C SER A 14 -8.08 3.85 19.99
N GLU A 15 -7.59 4.86 19.26
CA GLU A 15 -8.35 5.48 18.15
C GLU A 15 -7.77 5.17 16.76
N GLN A 16 -6.91 4.16 16.64
CA GLN A 16 -6.44 3.68 15.34
C GLN A 16 -7.59 2.95 14.63
N ARG A 17 -7.91 3.35 13.40
CA ARG A 17 -8.99 2.74 12.61
C ARG A 17 -8.55 2.53 11.17
N TRP A 18 -8.81 1.34 10.66
CA TRP A 18 -8.53 0.98 9.27
C TRP A 18 -9.51 -0.08 8.77
N GLU A 19 -9.49 -0.30 7.46
CA GLU A 19 -10.24 -1.35 6.79
C GLU A 19 -9.28 -2.11 5.86
N CYS A 20 -9.37 -3.44 5.86
CA CYS A 20 -8.69 -4.29 4.89
C CYS A 20 -9.71 -4.83 3.88
N TYR A 21 -9.30 -4.94 2.63
CA TYR A 21 -10.15 -5.46 1.55
C TYR A 21 -9.34 -6.40 0.65
N LEU A 22 -9.75 -7.67 0.57
CA LEU A 22 -9.10 -8.72 -0.22
C LEU A 22 -7.59 -8.87 0.07
N THR A 23 -7.20 -8.82 1.34
CA THR A 23 -5.79 -8.85 1.77
C THR A 23 -5.28 -10.24 2.15
N ASP A 24 -6.15 -11.22 2.35
CA ASP A 24 -5.77 -12.53 2.92
C ASP A 24 -4.88 -13.35 1.99
N ASP A 25 -5.11 -13.24 0.68
CA ASP A 25 -4.32 -13.91 -0.36
C ASP A 25 -3.52 -12.93 -1.23
N ALA A 26 -3.46 -11.66 -0.83
CA ALA A 26 -2.83 -10.61 -1.61
C ALA A 26 -1.30 -10.73 -1.60
N GLU A 27 -0.69 -10.50 -2.75
CA GLU A 27 0.75 -10.31 -2.93
C GLU A 27 1.10 -8.83 -3.13
N TYR A 28 0.14 -8.01 -3.58
CA TYR A 28 0.32 -6.60 -3.84
C TYR A 28 -0.67 -5.80 -3.00
N LEU A 29 -0.21 -4.74 -2.36
CA LEU A 29 -1.04 -3.93 -1.49
C LEU A 29 -1.23 -2.53 -2.04
N VAL A 30 -2.47 -2.10 -2.16
CA VAL A 30 -2.81 -0.69 -2.35
C VAL A 30 -3.02 -0.05 -0.98
N VAL A 31 -2.45 1.13 -0.74
CA VAL A 31 -2.75 1.95 0.44
C VAL A 31 -3.36 3.27 -0.03
N ALA A 32 -4.60 3.53 0.39
CA ALA A 32 -5.33 4.73 0.01
C ALA A 32 -6.31 5.12 1.11
N PHE A 33 -6.55 6.42 1.29
CA PHE A 33 -7.51 6.95 2.27
C PHE A 33 -8.58 7.82 1.61
N GLY A 34 -9.62 8.18 2.38
CA GLY A 34 -10.66 9.11 1.94
C GLY A 34 -11.43 8.65 0.69
N THR A 35 -11.65 9.57 -0.25
CA THR A 35 -12.35 9.29 -1.52
C THR A 35 -11.57 8.33 -2.41
N VAL A 36 -10.24 8.46 -2.46
CA VAL A 36 -9.37 7.61 -3.28
C VAL A 36 -9.48 6.15 -2.86
N ALA A 37 -9.63 5.85 -1.57
CA ALA A 37 -9.81 4.49 -1.09
C ALA A 37 -11.04 3.79 -1.69
N ARG A 38 -12.13 4.53 -1.95
CA ARG A 38 -13.33 3.96 -2.58
C ARG A 38 -13.08 3.61 -4.04
N ILE A 39 -12.33 4.44 -4.75
CA ILE A 39 -11.92 4.23 -6.14
C ILE A 39 -10.94 3.04 -6.21
N ALA A 40 -10.00 2.98 -5.29
CA ALA A 40 -9.02 1.91 -5.17
C ALA A 40 -9.66 0.52 -4.98
N LYS A 41 -10.81 0.41 -4.28
CA LYS A 41 -11.56 -0.87 -4.20
C LYS A 41 -11.97 -1.38 -5.58
N SER A 42 -12.45 -0.50 -6.46
CA SER A 42 -12.82 -0.87 -7.83
C SER A 42 -11.58 -1.26 -8.65
N ALA A 43 -10.48 -0.52 -8.49
CA ALA A 43 -9.22 -0.81 -9.16
C ALA A 43 -8.61 -2.15 -8.75
N VAL A 44 -8.66 -2.48 -7.45
CA VAL A 44 -8.22 -3.78 -6.91
C VAL A 44 -9.02 -4.91 -7.54
N ARG A 45 -10.36 -4.78 -7.63
CA ARG A 45 -11.20 -5.79 -8.32
C ARG A 45 -10.82 -5.95 -9.79
N ALA A 46 -10.56 -4.84 -10.49
CA ALA A 46 -10.15 -4.87 -11.89
C ALA A 46 -8.80 -5.56 -12.09
N ALA A 47 -7.79 -5.25 -11.27
CA ALA A 47 -6.48 -5.91 -11.31
C ALA A 47 -6.57 -7.40 -10.96
N ARG A 48 -7.43 -7.78 -9.99
CA ARG A 48 -7.67 -9.20 -9.69
C ARG A 48 -8.32 -9.95 -10.85
N ALA A 49 -9.19 -9.31 -11.62
CA ALA A 49 -9.77 -9.93 -12.83
C ALA A 49 -8.72 -10.25 -13.91
N THR A 50 -7.54 -9.63 -13.86
CA THR A 50 -6.40 -9.97 -14.74
C THR A 50 -5.41 -10.95 -14.10
N GLY A 51 -5.76 -11.56 -12.96
CA GLY A 51 -4.92 -12.54 -12.26
C GLY A 51 -3.92 -11.96 -11.26
N VAL A 52 -3.93 -10.64 -11.01
CA VAL A 52 -3.03 -10.02 -10.01
C VAL A 52 -3.68 -10.06 -8.64
N ARG A 53 -3.08 -10.75 -7.67
CA ARG A 53 -3.58 -10.85 -6.28
C ARG A 53 -3.34 -9.56 -5.51
N ALA A 54 -4.12 -8.53 -5.83
CA ALA A 54 -4.09 -7.25 -5.15
C ALA A 54 -5.05 -7.22 -3.96
N GLY A 55 -4.67 -6.51 -2.90
CA GLY A 55 -5.50 -6.13 -1.75
C GLY A 55 -5.44 -4.63 -1.50
N LEU A 56 -6.29 -4.14 -0.59
CA LEU A 56 -6.33 -2.73 -0.18
C LEU A 56 -6.29 -2.62 1.34
N PHE A 57 -5.40 -1.77 1.83
CA PHE A 57 -5.42 -1.23 3.18
C PHE A 57 -5.91 0.22 3.14
N ARG A 58 -6.99 0.50 3.87
CA ARG A 58 -7.56 1.84 3.99
C ARG A 58 -7.41 2.35 5.41
N PRO A 59 -6.50 3.29 5.69
CA PRO A 59 -6.54 4.06 6.92
C PRO A 59 -7.86 4.87 6.97
N ILE A 60 -8.56 4.78 8.09
CA ILE A 60 -9.71 5.63 8.40
C ILE A 60 -9.24 6.82 9.23
N SER A 61 -8.33 6.59 10.18
CA SER A 61 -7.61 7.63 10.92
C SER A 61 -6.23 7.89 10.29
N LEU A 62 -5.95 9.14 9.93
CA LEU A 62 -4.59 9.57 9.55
C LEU A 62 -3.76 9.98 10.78
N TRP A 63 -4.43 10.36 11.86
CA TRP A 63 -3.84 10.39 13.19
C TRP A 63 -4.90 9.92 14.20
N PRO A 64 -4.58 8.96 15.08
CA PRO A 64 -3.36 8.15 15.06
C PRO A 64 -3.33 7.19 13.85
N TYR A 65 -2.16 7.05 13.25
CA TYR A 65 -1.95 6.20 12.09
C TYR A 65 -1.72 4.73 12.52
N PRO A 66 -2.29 3.74 11.81
CA PRO A 66 -2.25 2.33 12.21
C PRO A 66 -0.94 1.62 11.78
N PHE A 67 0.20 2.05 12.33
CA PHE A 67 1.52 1.55 11.93
C PHE A 67 1.69 0.04 12.10
N ASP A 68 1.34 -0.52 13.27
CA ASP A 68 1.56 -1.93 13.56
C ASP A 68 0.73 -2.84 12.62
N ALA A 69 -0.53 -2.46 12.39
CA ALA A 69 -1.41 -3.18 11.49
C ALA A 69 -0.93 -3.11 10.03
N LEU A 70 -0.49 -1.94 9.58
CA LEU A 70 0.04 -1.77 8.23
C LEU A 70 1.37 -2.51 8.04
N SER A 71 2.31 -2.40 8.98
CA SER A 71 3.63 -3.04 8.90
C SER A 71 3.52 -4.56 8.84
N ALA A 72 2.69 -5.16 9.70
CA ALA A 72 2.44 -6.60 9.70
C ALA A 72 1.82 -7.11 8.38
N LEU A 73 1.06 -6.26 7.70
CA LEU A 73 0.48 -6.57 6.40
C LEU A 73 1.51 -6.42 5.26
N ILE A 74 2.24 -5.30 5.22
CA ILE A 74 3.25 -4.99 4.22
C ILE A 74 4.34 -6.07 4.16
N ALA A 75 4.74 -6.61 5.32
CA ALA A 75 5.77 -7.66 5.41
C ALA A 75 5.45 -8.94 4.61
N LYS A 76 4.19 -9.14 4.21
CA LYS A 76 3.73 -10.29 3.42
C LYS A 76 3.58 -9.97 1.92
N MET A 77 3.81 -8.73 1.53
CA MET A 77 3.55 -8.22 0.18
C MET A 77 4.85 -8.15 -0.62
N CYS A 78 4.75 -8.45 -1.91
CA CYS A 78 5.82 -8.23 -2.88
C CYS A 78 6.08 -6.73 -3.08
N SER A 79 5.02 -5.91 -3.09
CA SER A 79 5.13 -4.47 -3.35
C SER A 79 3.88 -3.71 -2.90
N VAL A 80 4.04 -2.42 -2.63
CA VAL A 80 2.99 -1.51 -2.14
C VAL A 80 2.81 -0.35 -3.11
N LEU A 81 1.56 -0.07 -3.49
CA LEU A 81 1.18 1.13 -4.23
C LEU A 81 0.41 2.09 -3.31
N VAL A 82 0.98 3.26 -3.04
CA VAL A 82 0.32 4.34 -2.33
C VAL A 82 -0.43 5.23 -3.33
N VAL A 83 -1.72 5.44 -3.12
CA VAL A 83 -2.54 6.30 -3.98
C VAL A 83 -3.12 7.44 -3.17
N GLU A 84 -2.79 8.68 -3.55
CA GLU A 84 -3.25 9.88 -2.85
C GLU A 84 -3.71 10.97 -3.81
N MET A 85 -4.64 11.80 -3.32
CA MET A 85 -5.06 13.06 -3.96
C MET A 85 -4.33 14.27 -3.37
N ASN A 86 -3.07 14.08 -2.98
CA ASN A 86 -2.21 15.10 -2.39
C ASN A 86 -0.73 14.85 -2.82
N ALA A 87 0.21 15.46 -2.13
CA ALA A 87 1.64 15.42 -2.46
C ALA A 87 2.42 14.30 -1.73
N GLY A 88 1.75 13.27 -1.22
CA GLY A 88 2.40 12.14 -0.55
C GLY A 88 2.51 12.28 0.96
N GLN A 89 1.54 12.93 1.61
CA GLN A 89 1.57 13.11 3.06
C GLN A 89 1.50 11.78 3.81
N MET A 90 0.75 10.78 3.31
CA MET A 90 0.68 9.44 3.89
C MET A 90 1.80 8.53 3.36
N LEU A 91 2.37 8.81 2.18
CA LEU A 91 3.48 8.06 1.60
C LEU A 91 4.64 7.88 2.58
N GLU A 92 4.98 8.91 3.35
CA GLU A 92 6.05 8.82 4.35
C GLU A 92 5.70 7.88 5.50
N ASP A 93 4.45 7.87 5.98
CA ASP A 93 3.98 6.91 6.99
C ASP A 93 4.04 5.46 6.45
N VAL A 94 3.68 5.26 5.18
CA VAL A 94 3.74 3.94 4.53
C VAL A 94 5.19 3.47 4.35
N ARG A 95 6.09 4.36 3.93
CA ARG A 95 7.52 4.07 3.82
C ARG A 95 8.14 3.72 5.17
N LEU A 96 7.74 4.44 6.23
CA LEU A 96 8.16 4.14 7.59
C LEU A 96 7.66 2.76 8.03
N ALA A 97 6.39 2.44 7.77
CA ALA A 97 5.80 1.12 8.07
C ALA A 97 6.46 -0.03 7.29
N ALA A 98 6.89 0.23 6.04
CA ALA A 98 7.60 -0.73 5.20
C ALA A 98 9.06 -0.92 5.61
N CYS A 99 9.69 0.09 6.21
CA CYS A 99 11.07 0.06 6.70
C CYS A 99 12.07 -0.45 5.64
N GLY A 100 11.84 -0.12 4.37
CA GLY A 100 12.67 -0.56 3.24
C GLY A 100 12.60 -2.05 2.89
N GLN A 101 11.79 -2.85 3.60
CA GLN A 101 11.68 -4.30 3.36
C GLN A 101 10.82 -4.63 2.14
N THR A 102 9.84 -3.78 1.84
CA THR A 102 8.93 -3.94 0.70
C THR A 102 9.00 -2.67 -0.16
N PRO A 103 9.16 -2.80 -1.49
CA PRO A 103 9.12 -1.65 -2.39
C PRO A 103 7.82 -0.86 -2.26
N VAL A 104 7.92 0.46 -2.20
CA VAL A 104 6.78 1.38 -2.10
C VAL A 104 6.77 2.31 -3.32
N ARG A 105 5.69 2.24 -4.10
CA ARG A 105 5.40 3.09 -5.26
C ARG A 105 4.35 4.13 -4.90
N PHE A 106 4.29 5.22 -5.66
CA PHE A 106 3.39 6.34 -5.41
C PHE A 106 2.66 6.77 -6.68
N LEU A 107 1.34 6.83 -6.59
CA LEU A 107 0.45 7.41 -7.59
C LEU A 107 -0.29 8.60 -6.97
N GLY A 108 0.29 9.78 -7.14
CA GLY A 108 -0.24 11.04 -6.62
C GLY A 108 -0.97 11.86 -7.68
N ARG A 109 -2.10 12.44 -7.30
CA ARG A 109 -2.81 13.48 -8.07
C ARG A 109 -3.01 14.71 -7.19
N MET A 110 -2.68 15.89 -7.70
CA MET A 110 -2.80 17.16 -6.96
C MET A 110 -3.87 18.05 -7.60
N GLY A 111 -4.22 19.17 -6.94
CA GLY A 111 -5.13 20.17 -7.51
C GLY A 111 -6.57 19.70 -7.68
N GLY A 112 -7.02 18.74 -6.86
CA GLY A 112 -8.38 18.19 -6.94
C GLY A 112 -8.59 17.16 -8.06
N VAL A 113 -7.53 16.80 -8.79
CA VAL A 113 -7.60 15.74 -9.81
C VAL A 113 -7.84 14.39 -9.14
N ILE A 114 -8.89 13.70 -9.59
CA ILE A 114 -9.28 12.39 -9.08
C ILE A 114 -8.58 11.31 -9.92
N PRO A 115 -7.78 10.40 -9.32
CA PRO A 115 -7.23 9.27 -10.06
C PRO A 115 -8.37 8.35 -10.51
N MET A 116 -8.29 7.88 -11.76
CA MET A 116 -9.35 7.04 -12.31
C MET A 116 -9.16 5.57 -11.91
N PRO A 117 -10.23 4.75 -11.80
CA PRO A 117 -10.10 3.35 -11.39
C PRO A 117 -9.22 2.51 -12.33
N ASP A 118 -9.30 2.74 -13.63
CA ASP A 118 -8.52 2.10 -14.68
C ASP A 118 -7.04 2.48 -14.62
N GLU A 119 -6.74 3.74 -14.32
CA GLU A 119 -5.38 4.24 -14.09
C GLU A 119 -4.73 3.52 -12.89
N ILE A 120 -5.44 3.44 -11.75
CA ILE A 120 -4.94 2.74 -10.57
C ILE A 120 -4.77 1.25 -10.88
N ALA A 121 -5.72 0.62 -11.58
CA ALA A 121 -5.64 -0.80 -11.93
C ALA A 121 -4.45 -1.08 -12.86
N ALA A 122 -4.23 -0.22 -13.85
CA ALA A 122 -3.09 -0.31 -14.76
C ALA A 122 -1.76 -0.23 -14.00
N GLU A 123 -1.65 0.67 -13.02
CA GLU A 123 -0.45 0.79 -12.19
C GLU A 123 -0.22 -0.45 -11.30
N ILE A 124 -1.28 -1.02 -10.71
CA ILE A 124 -1.19 -2.28 -9.94
C ILE A 124 -0.66 -3.41 -10.85
N VAL A 125 -1.21 -3.54 -12.05
CA VAL A 125 -0.81 -4.57 -13.01
C VAL A 125 0.62 -4.34 -13.49
N HIS A 126 0.99 -3.09 -13.77
CA HIS A 126 2.33 -2.70 -14.19
C HIS A 126 3.38 -3.06 -13.13
N MET A 127 3.11 -2.72 -11.86
CA MET A 127 3.95 -3.08 -10.73
C MET A 127 4.16 -4.60 -10.64
N ALA A 128 3.08 -5.39 -10.76
CA ALA A 128 3.19 -6.85 -10.70
C ALA A 128 4.05 -7.43 -11.84
N HIS A 129 3.96 -6.88 -13.05
CA HIS A 129 4.79 -7.30 -14.17
C HIS A 129 6.28 -6.99 -13.97
N ILE A 130 6.61 -5.84 -13.37
CA ILE A 130 8.00 -5.49 -13.06
C ILE A 130 8.58 -6.51 -12.07
N ASP A 131 7.86 -6.80 -11.00
CA ASP A 131 8.37 -7.63 -9.91
C ASP A 131 8.56 -9.09 -10.35
N GLN A 132 7.65 -9.62 -11.20
CA GLN A 132 7.80 -10.94 -11.82
C GLN A 132 9.02 -11.06 -12.74
N ARG A 133 9.36 -9.99 -13.49
CA ARG A 133 10.55 -9.96 -14.35
C ARG A 133 11.83 -9.94 -13.54
N SER A 134 11.90 -9.12 -12.48
CA SER A 134 13.04 -9.06 -11.56
C SER A 134 13.34 -10.43 -10.96
N TYR A 135 12.30 -11.15 -10.51
CA TYR A 135 12.46 -12.50 -9.96
C TYR A 135 12.98 -13.50 -11.00
N SER A 136 12.43 -13.47 -12.21
CA SER A 136 12.84 -14.35 -13.30
C SER A 136 14.31 -14.15 -13.69
N HIS A 137 14.76 -12.89 -13.74
CA HIS A 137 16.14 -12.53 -14.05
C HIS A 137 17.12 -13.00 -12.96
N GLN A 138 16.80 -12.76 -11.69
CA GLN A 138 17.61 -13.26 -10.56
C GLN A 138 17.72 -14.79 -10.56
N LYS A 139 16.63 -15.50 -10.84
CA LYS A 139 16.62 -16.97 -10.88
C LYS A 139 17.51 -17.52 -12.00
N GLN A 140 17.49 -16.90 -13.18
CA GLN A 140 18.38 -17.27 -14.30
C GLN A 140 19.85 -17.03 -13.95
N HIS A 141 20.18 -15.89 -13.35
CA HIS A 141 21.54 -15.59 -12.90
C HIS A 141 22.01 -16.64 -11.88
N LEU A 142 21.22 -16.95 -10.85
CA LEU A 142 21.57 -17.97 -9.83
C LEU A 142 21.76 -19.39 -10.38
N LEU A 143 21.09 -19.75 -11.48
CA LEU A 143 21.27 -21.04 -12.14
C LEU A 143 22.61 -21.13 -12.89
N GLN A 144 23.15 -20.00 -13.37
CA GLN A 144 24.44 -19.94 -14.09
C GLN A 144 25.67 -20.10 -13.18
N PHE A 145 25.53 -19.97 -11.85
CA PHE A 145 26.63 -20.15 -10.88
C PHE A 145 26.56 -21.50 -10.13
N LYS A 146 25.69 -22.42 -10.56
CA LYS A 146 25.56 -23.76 -9.99
C LYS A 146 26.22 -24.86 -10.83
N GLU A 147 26.92 -24.49 -11.89
CA GLU A 147 27.82 -25.35 -12.69
C GLU A 147 29.28 -25.06 -12.34
#